data_AF-A0A1Q3ECJ3-F1
#
_entry.id   AF-A0A1Q3ECJ3-F1
#
_cell.length_a   1.000
_cell.length_b   1.000
_cell.length_c   1.000
_cell.angle_alpha   90.00
_cell.angle_beta   90.00
_cell.angle_gamma   90.00
#
_symmetry.space_group_name_H-M   'P 1'
#
loop_
_entity.id
_entity.type
_entity.pdbx_description
1 polymer ?
#
loop_
_entity_poly.entity_id
_entity_poly.type
_entity_poly.pdbx_seq_one_letter_code
_entity_poly.pdbx_strand_id
1 'polypeptide(L)'
;MAANPIALLAQGPNHQYGRIGLPQNPPQNPPTPAEVIEAVRLANRALRYRDDAAPPTSNEYVSDEAVAACFCYKEAVIKSGTGVAGAPLWFQQWNQANFVPLVNDVNNIKDDVNNIKDNVNNIKDDVNNIKENVNTIKDDVNTLKDDVSTIKDSVNTLRLDTSTLLIRDGKDCNGQRNVNNSGPFYEIPFSDGRKPWGLSVDRPGHPNVILPRLDNQASIDNLTYDQSYAYFAGYYPNMPVLNTGPNTLRDWKLAIARVIGHVA
;
A
#
# COMPACT_ATOMS: atom_id res chain seq x y z
N MET A 1 -40.53 6.70 -21.76
CA MET A 1 -41.69 6.09 -22.47
C MET A 1 -41.91 6.89 -23.73
N ALA A 2 -41.68 6.32 -24.91
CA ALA A 2 -42.00 7.02 -26.16
C ALA A 2 -43.52 7.22 -26.22
N ALA A 3 -43.98 8.45 -26.47
CA ALA A 3 -45.40 8.75 -26.60
C ALA A 3 -45.99 7.93 -27.75
N ASN A 4 -47.13 7.28 -27.52
CA ASN A 4 -47.87 6.54 -28.55
C ASN A 4 -48.15 7.48 -29.74
N PRO A 5 -47.58 7.25 -30.94
CA PRO A 5 -47.72 8.17 -32.06
C PRO A 5 -49.17 8.47 -32.43
N ILE A 6 -50.09 7.51 -32.25
CA ILE A 6 -51.52 7.74 -32.51
C ILE A 6 -52.12 8.87 -31.67
N ALA A 7 -51.58 9.14 -30.48
CA ALA A 7 -52.05 10.23 -29.64
C ALA A 7 -51.81 11.62 -30.28
N LEU A 8 -50.96 11.72 -31.31
CA LEU A 8 -50.75 12.93 -32.09
C LEU A 8 -51.90 13.22 -33.07
N LEU A 9 -52.67 12.20 -33.44
CA LEU A 9 -53.92 12.34 -34.21
C LEU A 9 -55.04 12.71 -33.22
N ALA A 10 -54.99 13.94 -32.72
CA ALA A 10 -55.86 14.41 -31.65
C ALA A 10 -57.35 14.37 -32.05
N GLN A 11 -58.23 14.14 -31.07
CA GLN A 11 -59.68 14.26 -31.20
C GLN A 11 -60.16 15.56 -30.54
N GLY A 12 -60.87 16.39 -31.30
CA GLY A 12 -61.47 17.64 -30.81
C GLY A 12 -62.08 18.47 -31.95
N PRO A 13 -62.94 19.45 -31.64
CA PRO A 13 -63.76 20.15 -32.64
C PRO A 13 -62.95 20.94 -33.69
N ASN A 14 -61.68 21.24 -33.41
CA ASN A 14 -60.79 22.01 -34.28
C ASN A 14 -59.92 21.13 -35.22
N HIS A 15 -59.95 19.80 -35.06
CA HIS A 15 -59.19 18.86 -35.89
C HIS A 15 -60.15 18.12 -36.81
N GLN A 16 -60.57 18.79 -37.88
CA GLN A 16 -61.48 18.19 -38.86
C GLN A 16 -60.66 17.38 -39.86
N TYR A 17 -60.77 16.05 -39.80
CA TYR A 17 -60.06 15.14 -40.71
C TYR A 17 -60.86 14.81 -41.97
N GLY A 18 -62.09 15.33 -42.11
CA GLY A 18 -62.93 15.13 -43.27
C GLY A 18 -63.08 13.65 -43.66
N ARG A 19 -62.75 13.34 -44.92
CA ARG A 19 -62.78 11.97 -45.48
C ARG A 19 -61.54 11.13 -45.17
N ILE A 20 -60.60 11.62 -44.36
CA ILE A 20 -59.36 10.89 -44.03
C ILE A 20 -59.66 9.77 -43.03
N GLY A 21 -59.45 8.52 -43.45
CA GLY A 21 -59.49 7.37 -42.55
C GLY A 21 -58.26 7.34 -41.64
N LEU A 22 -58.47 7.50 -40.33
CA LEU A 22 -57.41 7.48 -39.32
C LEU A 22 -57.04 6.04 -38.88
N PRO A 23 -55.75 5.78 -38.60
CA PRO A 23 -55.31 4.52 -37.99
C PRO A 23 -56.02 4.27 -36.65
N GLN A 24 -56.47 3.03 -36.43
CA GLN A 24 -57.20 2.63 -35.21
C GLN A 24 -56.30 2.03 -34.13
N ASN A 25 -55.15 1.45 -34.52
CA ASN A 25 -54.23 0.75 -33.63
C ASN A 25 -52.85 1.42 -33.62
N PRO A 26 -52.20 1.53 -32.45
CA PRO A 26 -50.87 2.12 -32.36
C PRO A 26 -49.86 1.29 -33.18
N PRO A 27 -48.87 1.95 -33.80
CA PRO A 27 -47.83 1.25 -34.56
C PRO A 27 -47.01 0.34 -33.64
N GLN A 28 -46.47 -0.76 -34.20
CA GLN A 28 -45.56 -1.63 -33.46
C GLN A 28 -44.27 -0.91 -33.03
N ASN A 29 -43.54 -1.49 -32.08
CA ASN A 29 -42.23 -0.98 -31.65
C ASN A 29 -41.15 -2.07 -31.82
N PRO A 30 -40.33 -2.01 -32.89
CA PRO A 30 -40.28 -0.96 -33.92
C PRO A 30 -41.45 -1.06 -34.93
N PRO A 31 -41.85 0.05 -35.58
CA PRO A 31 -42.86 0.04 -36.64
C PRO A 31 -42.40 -0.80 -37.83
N THR A 32 -43.32 -1.56 -38.40
CA THR A 32 -43.12 -2.32 -39.63
C THR A 32 -42.97 -1.37 -40.83
N PRO A 33 -42.30 -1.80 -41.92
CA PRO A 33 -42.25 -1.02 -43.16
C PRO A 33 -43.63 -0.64 -43.69
N ALA A 34 -44.64 -1.51 -43.50
CA ALA A 34 -46.02 -1.23 -43.89
C ALA A 34 -46.63 -0.07 -43.08
N GLU A 35 -46.40 -0.02 -41.77
CA GLU A 35 -46.86 1.06 -40.90
C GLU A 35 -46.19 2.41 -41.22
N VAL A 36 -44.89 2.39 -41.57
CA VAL A 36 -44.18 3.59 -42.03
C VAL A 36 -44.78 4.11 -43.35
N ILE A 37 -45.03 3.21 -44.31
CA ILE A 37 -45.65 3.56 -45.59
C ILE A 37 -47.07 4.11 -45.38
N GLU A 38 -47.87 3.51 -44.50
CA GLU A 38 -49.21 4.00 -44.18
C GLU A 38 -49.18 5.39 -43.53
N ALA A 39 -48.22 5.66 -42.65
CA ALA A 39 -48.06 6.99 -42.06
C ALA A 39 -47.71 8.07 -43.11
N VAL A 40 -46.88 7.72 -44.11
CA VAL A 40 -46.58 8.59 -45.26
C VAL A 40 -47.82 8.80 -46.14
N ARG A 41 -48.58 7.73 -46.43
CA ARG A 41 -49.83 7.81 -47.20
C ARG A 41 -50.87 8.67 -46.50
N LEU A 42 -50.96 8.59 -45.17
CA LEU A 42 -51.86 9.41 -44.36
C LEU A 42 -51.55 10.91 -44.51
N ALA A 43 -50.28 11.30 -44.36
CA ALA A 43 -49.86 12.69 -44.55
C ALA A 43 -50.13 13.21 -45.98
N ASN A 44 -49.87 12.37 -46.99
CA ASN A 44 -50.14 12.74 -48.39
C ASN A 44 -51.65 12.87 -48.70
N ARG A 45 -52.50 12.02 -48.11
CA ARG A 45 -53.96 12.16 -48.23
C ARG A 45 -54.46 13.43 -47.58
N ALA A 46 -53.90 13.79 -46.42
CA ALA A 46 -54.29 15.02 -45.73
C ALA A 46 -54.04 16.28 -46.56
N LEU A 47 -52.89 16.38 -47.24
CA LEU A 47 -52.62 17.48 -48.17
C LEU A 47 -53.61 17.51 -49.34
N ARG A 48 -53.85 16.37 -49.99
CA ARG A 48 -54.74 16.31 -51.15
C ARG A 48 -56.16 16.76 -50.81
N TYR A 49 -56.74 16.23 -49.75
CA TYR A 49 -58.12 16.55 -49.37
C TYR A 49 -58.26 17.98 -48.82
N ARG A 50 -57.20 18.55 -48.26
CA ARG A 50 -57.17 19.98 -47.89
C ARG A 50 -57.28 20.88 -49.12
N ASP A 51 -56.76 20.44 -50.27
CA ASP A 51 -56.79 21.21 -51.53
C ASP A 51 -58.04 20.92 -52.40
N ASP A 52 -58.88 19.94 -52.06
CA ASP A 52 -60.07 19.50 -52.83
C ASP A 52 -61.30 20.46 -52.76
N ALA A 53 -61.09 21.74 -52.45
CA ALA A 53 -62.09 22.82 -52.48
C ALA A 53 -63.37 22.63 -51.60
N ALA A 54 -63.35 21.71 -50.63
CA ALA A 54 -64.44 21.59 -49.66
C ALA A 54 -64.54 22.87 -48.80
N PRO A 55 -65.73 23.45 -48.59
CA PRO A 55 -65.86 24.62 -47.71
C PRO A 55 -65.61 24.21 -46.25
N PRO A 56 -65.06 25.09 -45.39
CA PRO A 56 -64.78 24.79 -43.98
C PRO A 56 -65.97 24.33 -43.13
N THR A 57 -67.19 24.56 -43.61
CA THR A 57 -68.43 24.11 -42.97
C THR A 57 -68.85 22.69 -43.37
N SER A 58 -68.16 22.07 -44.33
CA SER A 58 -68.43 20.72 -44.81
C SER A 58 -67.83 19.68 -43.88
N ASN A 59 -68.55 18.57 -43.68
CA ASN A 59 -68.03 17.38 -43.00
C ASN A 59 -66.88 16.69 -43.76
N GLU A 60 -66.60 17.14 -44.99
CA GLU A 60 -65.53 16.62 -45.84
C GLU A 60 -64.26 17.48 -45.79
N TYR A 61 -64.34 18.66 -45.15
CA TYR A 61 -63.22 19.57 -45.01
C TYR A 61 -62.12 18.97 -44.13
N VAL A 62 -60.88 19.16 -44.58
CA VAL A 62 -59.68 18.81 -43.82
C VAL A 62 -59.05 20.11 -43.36
N SER A 63 -58.99 20.32 -42.04
CA SER A 63 -58.39 21.53 -41.47
C SER A 63 -56.87 21.51 -41.54
N ASP A 64 -56.24 22.69 -41.53
CA ASP A 64 -54.78 22.82 -41.52
C ASP A 64 -54.17 22.15 -40.27
N GLU A 65 -54.88 22.15 -39.14
CA GLU A 65 -54.51 21.43 -37.92
C GLU A 65 -54.52 19.91 -38.11
N ALA A 66 -55.50 19.37 -38.84
CA ALA A 66 -55.58 17.95 -39.16
C ALA A 66 -54.44 17.53 -40.11
N VAL A 67 -54.08 18.39 -41.08
CA VAL A 67 -52.89 18.18 -41.91
C VAL A 67 -51.64 18.15 -41.04
N ALA A 68 -51.41 19.16 -40.20
CA ALA A 68 -50.27 19.23 -39.31
C ALA A 68 -50.15 18.00 -38.39
N ALA A 69 -51.27 17.53 -37.82
CA ALA A 69 -51.33 16.32 -37.00
C ALA A 69 -50.90 15.07 -37.77
N CYS A 70 -51.34 14.91 -39.03
CA CYS A 70 -50.94 13.79 -39.88
C CYS A 70 -49.43 13.80 -40.20
N PHE A 71 -48.82 14.97 -40.39
CA PHE A 71 -47.37 15.09 -40.56
C PHE A 71 -46.61 14.76 -39.29
N CYS A 72 -47.06 15.27 -38.13
CA CYS A 72 -46.47 14.94 -36.84
C CYS A 72 -46.53 13.43 -36.55
N TYR A 73 -47.67 12.78 -36.85
CA TYR A 73 -47.82 11.33 -36.76
C TYR A 73 -46.78 10.59 -37.63
N LYS A 74 -46.65 10.99 -38.91
CA LYS A 74 -45.65 10.41 -39.83
C LYS A 74 -44.23 10.53 -39.29
N GLU A 75 -43.82 11.71 -38.84
CA GLU A 75 -42.48 11.93 -38.29
C GLU A 75 -42.24 11.11 -37.02
N ALA A 76 -43.24 10.98 -36.15
CA ALA A 76 -43.15 10.18 -34.93
C ALA A 76 -43.02 8.68 -35.24
N VAL A 77 -43.80 8.15 -36.19
CA VAL A 77 -43.70 6.76 -36.64
C VAL A 77 -42.31 6.48 -37.21
N ILE A 78 -41.79 7.34 -38.08
CA ILE A 78 -40.44 7.20 -38.65
C ILE A 78 -39.38 7.20 -37.54
N LYS A 79 -39.42 8.16 -36.61
CA LYS A 79 -38.48 8.25 -35.49
C LYS A 79 -38.54 7.06 -34.53
N SER A 80 -39.71 6.46 -34.34
CA SER A 80 -39.84 5.25 -33.51
C SER A 80 -39.28 3.99 -34.18
N GLY A 81 -39.08 3.99 -35.50
CA GLY A 81 -38.47 2.88 -36.24
C GLY A 81 -36.96 2.96 -36.40
N THR A 82 -36.32 4.08 -36.09
CA THR A 82 -34.88 4.28 -36.31
C THR A 82 -34.01 3.81 -35.15
N GLY A 83 -34.30 2.64 -34.58
CA GLY A 83 -33.25 1.85 -33.91
C GLY A 83 -32.18 1.41 -34.93
N VAL A 84 -31.08 0.81 -34.46
CA VAL A 84 -29.96 0.35 -35.35
C VAL A 84 -30.46 -0.56 -36.50
N ALA A 85 -31.58 -1.26 -36.31
CA ALA A 85 -32.23 -2.12 -37.29
C ALA A 85 -32.77 -1.40 -38.54
N GLY A 86 -33.06 -0.09 -38.47
CA GLY A 86 -33.52 0.71 -39.60
C GLY A 86 -32.40 1.43 -40.38
N ALA A 87 -31.15 1.31 -39.92
CA ALA A 87 -30.01 1.96 -40.57
C ALA A 87 -29.57 1.23 -41.85
N PRO A 88 -28.97 1.93 -42.84
CA PRO A 88 -28.41 1.28 -44.03
C PRO A 88 -27.41 0.16 -43.68
N LEU A 89 -27.36 -0.90 -44.49
CA LEU A 89 -26.53 -2.08 -44.23
C LEU A 89 -25.05 -1.74 -43.98
N TRP A 90 -24.48 -0.79 -44.74
CA TRP A 90 -23.10 -0.37 -44.55
C TRP A 90 -22.85 0.20 -43.14
N PHE A 91 -23.84 0.89 -42.57
CA PHE A 91 -23.75 1.46 -41.23
C PHE A 91 -23.89 0.39 -40.15
N GLN A 92 -24.80 -0.58 -40.33
CA GLN A 92 -24.93 -1.71 -39.40
C GLN A 92 -23.63 -2.51 -39.33
N GLN A 93 -23.03 -2.81 -40.49
CA GLN A 93 -21.74 -3.51 -40.58
C GLN A 93 -20.61 -2.70 -39.93
N TRP A 94 -20.53 -1.40 -40.23
CA TRP A 94 -19.53 -0.52 -39.63
C TRP A 94 -19.69 -0.45 -38.09
N ASN A 95 -20.93 -0.30 -37.59
CA ASN A 95 -21.22 -0.22 -36.16
C ASN A 95 -20.81 -1.51 -35.44
N GLN A 96 -21.13 -2.67 -36.02
CA GLN A 96 -20.76 -3.96 -35.46
C GLN A 96 -19.23 -4.19 -35.48
N ALA A 97 -18.54 -3.70 -36.51
CA ALA A 97 -17.09 -3.88 -36.65
C ALA A 97 -16.25 -2.89 -35.84
N ASN A 98 -16.77 -1.69 -35.54
CA ASN A 98 -15.98 -0.61 -34.96
C ASN A 98 -16.51 -0.13 -33.60
N PHE A 99 -17.82 0.10 -33.48
CA PHE A 99 -18.37 0.73 -32.28
C PHE A 99 -18.70 -0.29 -31.18
N VAL A 100 -19.29 -1.43 -31.53
CA VAL A 100 -19.62 -2.49 -30.57
C VAL A 100 -18.38 -3.02 -29.82
N PRO A 101 -17.23 -3.28 -30.48
CA PRO A 101 -16.01 -3.67 -29.78
C PRO A 101 -15.54 -2.62 -28.77
N LEU A 102 -15.59 -1.32 -29.13
CA LEU A 102 -15.22 -0.24 -28.22
C LEU A 102 -16.12 -0.18 -26.98
N VAL A 103 -17.43 -0.44 -27.13
CA VAL A 103 -18.35 -0.51 -25.98
C VAL A 103 -17.96 -1.68 -25.06
N ASN A 104 -17.60 -2.83 -25.63
CA ASN A 104 -17.14 -3.97 -24.86
C ASN A 104 -15.81 -3.68 -24.14
N ASP A 105 -14.85 -3.05 -24.83
CA ASP A 105 -13.57 -2.65 -24.24
C ASP A 105 -13.79 -1.67 -23.07
N VAL A 106 -14.70 -0.70 -23.22
CA VAL A 106 -15.04 0.22 -22.13
C VAL A 106 -15.67 -0.51 -20.94
N ASN A 107 -16.52 -1.51 -21.18
CA ASN A 107 -17.08 -2.33 -20.10
C ASN A 107 -16.00 -3.16 -19.40
N ASN A 108 -15.07 -3.76 -20.16
CA ASN A 108 -13.94 -4.50 -19.60
C ASN A 108 -13.04 -3.58 -18.76
N ILE A 109 -12.72 -2.38 -19.27
CA ILE A 109 -11.94 -1.37 -18.53
C ILE A 109 -12.65 -0.98 -17.23
N LYS A 110 -13.98 -0.85 -17.25
CA LYS A 110 -14.76 -0.55 -16.04
C LYS A 110 -14.63 -1.67 -15.00
N ASP A 111 -14.68 -2.92 -15.42
CA ASP A 111 -14.52 -4.07 -14.54
C ASP A 111 -13.08 -4.16 -13.99
N ASP A 112 -12.07 -3.92 -14.83
CA ASP A 112 -10.66 -3.83 -14.42
C ASP A 112 -10.44 -2.71 -13.39
N VAL A 113 -11.05 -1.54 -13.59
CA VAL A 113 -10.97 -0.42 -12.64
C VAL A 113 -11.63 -0.77 -11.30
N ASN A 114 -12.74 -1.50 -11.30
CA ASN A 114 -13.35 -1.98 -10.06
C ASN A 114 -12.44 -2.98 -9.34
N ASN A 115 -11.85 -3.93 -10.07
CA ASN A 115 -10.89 -4.89 -9.50
C ASN A 115 -9.65 -4.18 -8.91
N ILE A 116 -9.12 -3.17 -9.61
CA ILE A 116 -8.00 -2.35 -9.11
C ILE A 116 -8.41 -1.64 -7.82
N LYS A 117 -9.61 -1.08 -7.76
CA LYS A 117 -10.11 -0.39 -6.55
C LYS A 117 -10.18 -1.34 -5.35
N ASP A 118 -10.67 -2.56 -5.56
CA ASP A 118 -10.74 -3.57 -4.50
C ASP A 118 -9.34 -4.01 -4.04
N ASN A 119 -8.42 -4.23 -4.98
CA ASN A 119 -7.03 -4.52 -4.66
C ASN A 119 -6.35 -3.39 -3.86
N VAL A 120 -6.61 -2.13 -4.21
CA VAL A 120 -6.08 -0.97 -3.48
C VAL A 120 -6.64 -0.92 -2.06
N ASN A 121 -7.91 -1.27 -1.84
CA ASN A 121 -8.48 -1.35 -0.50
C ASN A 121 -7.81 -2.46 0.33
N ASN A 122 -7.60 -3.65 -0.25
CA ASN A 122 -6.91 -4.74 0.43
C ASN A 122 -5.47 -4.34 0.82
N ILE A 123 -4.73 -3.71 -0.10
CA ILE A 123 -3.37 -3.20 0.19
C ILE A 123 -3.39 -2.19 1.34
N LYS A 124 -4.41 -1.33 1.40
CA LYS A 124 -4.54 -0.35 2.48
C LYS A 124 -4.73 -1.04 3.84
N ASP A 125 -5.53 -2.10 3.89
CA ASP A 125 -5.76 -2.88 5.11
C ASP A 125 -4.48 -3.62 5.53
N ASP A 126 -3.77 -4.24 4.58
CA ASP A 126 -2.47 -4.88 4.83
C ASP A 126 -1.44 -3.89 5.40
N VAL A 127 -1.37 -2.67 4.85
CA VAL A 127 -0.48 -1.62 5.34
C VAL A 127 -0.83 -1.19 6.77
N ASN A 128 -2.12 -1.13 7.11
CA ASN A 128 -2.54 -0.83 8.49
C ASN A 128 -2.11 -1.94 9.46
N ASN A 129 -2.31 -3.21 9.08
CA ASN A 129 -1.88 -4.36 9.88
C ASN A 129 -0.36 -4.37 10.10
N ILE A 130 0.42 -4.09 9.06
CA ILE A 130 1.88 -3.97 9.17
C ILE A 130 2.25 -2.85 10.15
N LYS A 131 1.57 -1.70 10.10
CA LYS A 131 1.83 -0.58 11.00
C LYS A 131 1.57 -0.94 12.46
N GLU A 132 0.51 -1.69 12.74
CA GLU A 132 0.20 -2.19 14.09
C GLU A 132 1.29 -3.15 14.58
N ASN A 133 1.67 -4.13 13.76
CA ASN A 133 2.74 -5.09 14.09
C ASN A 133 4.07 -4.39 14.37
N VAL A 134 4.43 -3.36 13.61
CA VAL A 134 5.65 -2.56 13.85
C VAL A 134 5.60 -1.82 15.19
N ASN A 135 4.43 -1.32 15.60
CA ASN A 135 4.28 -0.70 16.92
C ASN A 135 4.46 -1.74 18.04
N THR A 136 3.88 -2.93 17.92
CA THR A 136 4.08 -4.01 18.88
C THR A 136 5.56 -4.39 19.00
N ILE A 137 6.26 -4.58 17.89
CA ILE A 137 7.70 -4.87 17.89
C ILE A 137 8.49 -3.76 18.59
N LYS A 138 8.12 -2.49 18.38
CA LYS A 138 8.77 -1.36 19.03
C LYS A 138 8.60 -1.41 20.55
N ASP A 139 7.42 -1.76 21.02
CA ASP A 139 7.13 -1.89 22.45
C ASP A 139 7.91 -3.06 23.05
N ASP A 140 7.92 -4.22 22.39
CA ASP A 140 8.70 -5.40 22.80
C ASP A 140 10.20 -5.09 22.91
N VAL A 141 10.75 -4.32 21.96
CA VAL A 141 12.16 -3.88 22.00
C VAL A 141 12.44 -2.95 23.17
N ASN A 142 11.50 -2.07 23.54
CA ASN A 142 11.66 -1.22 24.72
C ASN A 142 11.66 -2.06 26.01
N THR A 143 10.75 -3.03 26.12
CA THR A 143 10.73 -3.97 27.25
C THR A 143 12.03 -4.75 27.36
N LEU A 144 12.54 -5.30 26.24
CA LEU A 144 13.83 -6.00 26.23
C LEU A 144 14.99 -5.10 26.66
N LYS A 145 14.96 -3.81 26.30
CA LYS A 145 15.98 -2.85 26.74
C LYS A 145 15.97 -2.65 28.25
N ASP A 146 14.78 -2.54 28.84
CA ASP A 146 14.61 -2.39 30.28
C ASP A 146 15.01 -3.67 31.04
N ASP A 147 14.65 -4.84 30.50
CA ASP A 147 15.07 -6.15 31.04
C ASP A 147 16.60 -6.29 31.04
N VAL A 148 17.25 -5.93 29.93
CA VAL A 148 18.73 -5.95 29.83
C VAL A 148 19.36 -4.98 30.83
N SER A 149 18.77 -3.80 31.06
CA SER A 149 19.24 -2.87 32.09
C SER A 149 19.13 -3.48 33.49
N THR A 150 18.00 -4.13 33.79
CA THR A 150 17.75 -4.79 35.08
C THR A 150 18.72 -5.95 35.31
N ILE A 151 18.99 -6.74 34.27
CA ILE A 151 19.99 -7.82 34.31
C ILE A 151 21.38 -7.23 34.59
N LYS A 152 21.75 -6.13 33.92
CA LYS A 152 23.04 -5.46 34.14
C LYS A 152 23.21 -5.02 35.60
N ASP A 153 22.17 -4.42 36.19
CA ASP A 153 22.19 -3.98 37.59
C ASP A 153 22.27 -5.17 38.55
N SER A 154 21.56 -6.25 38.25
CA SER A 154 21.60 -7.49 39.03
C SER A 154 22.99 -8.15 38.99
N VAL A 155 23.62 -8.19 37.82
CA VAL A 155 25.00 -8.70 37.65
C VAL A 155 25.99 -7.83 38.42
N ASN A 156 25.85 -6.51 38.39
CA ASN A 156 26.69 -5.60 39.18
C ASN A 156 26.54 -5.85 40.68
N THR A 157 25.31 -6.09 41.15
CA THR A 157 25.02 -6.40 42.56
C THR A 157 25.67 -7.73 42.97
N LEU A 158 25.47 -8.79 42.18
CA LEU A 158 26.10 -10.10 42.43
C LEU A 158 27.63 -10.02 42.46
N ARG A 159 28.21 -9.15 41.62
CA ARG A 159 29.65 -8.91 41.61
C ARG A 159 30.12 -8.25 42.90
N LEU A 160 29.39 -7.27 43.44
CA LEU A 160 29.69 -6.64 44.73
C LEU A 160 29.54 -7.61 45.90
N ASP A 161 28.48 -8.42 45.90
CA ASP A 161 28.25 -9.45 46.92
C ASP A 161 29.38 -10.49 46.92
N THR A 162 29.79 -10.94 45.73
CA THR A 162 30.91 -11.88 45.57
C THR A 162 32.22 -11.29 46.09
N SER A 163 32.54 -10.03 45.73
CA SER A 163 33.72 -9.34 46.26
C SER A 163 33.69 -9.28 47.79
N THR A 164 32.53 -8.96 48.38
CA THR A 164 32.34 -8.87 49.83
C THR A 164 32.58 -10.22 50.51
N LEU A 165 32.06 -11.31 49.94
CA LEU A 165 32.28 -12.66 50.47
C LEU A 165 33.75 -13.08 50.38
N LEU A 166 34.43 -12.80 49.27
CA LEU A 166 35.85 -13.15 49.09
C LEU A 166 36.73 -12.41 50.10
N ILE A 167 36.48 -11.12 50.34
CA ILE A 167 37.16 -10.34 51.37
C ILE A 167 36.97 -10.97 52.76
N ARG A 168 35.75 -11.40 53.10
CA ARG A 168 35.47 -12.08 54.38
C ARG A 168 36.27 -13.38 54.53
N ASP A 169 36.47 -14.11 53.45
CA ASP A 169 37.21 -15.37 53.42
C ASP A 169 38.75 -15.18 53.29
N GLY A 170 39.24 -13.94 53.33
CA GLY A 170 40.67 -13.62 53.17
C GLY A 170 41.20 -13.96 51.77
N LYS A 171 40.33 -13.95 50.76
CA LYS A 171 40.63 -14.20 49.36
C LYS A 171 40.38 -12.94 48.53
N ASP A 172 41.10 -12.79 47.43
CA ASP A 172 40.79 -11.78 46.43
C ASP A 172 39.67 -12.22 45.48
N CYS A 173 39.27 -11.34 44.56
CA CYS A 173 38.23 -11.57 43.52
C CYS A 173 38.52 -12.76 42.58
N ASN A 174 39.70 -13.39 42.70
CA ASN A 174 40.18 -14.50 41.89
C ASN A 174 40.45 -15.77 42.72
N GLY A 175 40.06 -15.76 44.00
CA GLY A 175 40.14 -16.89 44.92
C GLY A 175 41.51 -17.14 45.54
N GLN A 176 42.49 -16.24 45.37
CA GLN A 176 43.83 -16.40 45.95
C GLN A 176 43.92 -15.76 47.34
N ARG A 177 44.70 -16.38 48.24
CA ARG A 177 44.93 -15.88 49.61
C ARG A 177 46.07 -14.85 49.62
N ASN A 178 45.76 -13.55 49.55
CA ASN A 178 46.67 -12.48 49.99
C ASN A 178 45.93 -11.14 50.14
N VAL A 179 46.12 -10.46 51.27
CA VAL A 179 45.41 -9.25 51.69
C VAL A 179 46.29 -8.00 51.53
N ASN A 180 46.33 -7.46 50.32
CA ASN A 180 46.91 -6.14 50.05
C ASN A 180 46.00 -5.37 49.10
N ASN A 181 44.83 -4.94 49.61
CA ASN A 181 43.92 -3.96 49.00
C ASN A 181 43.65 -4.16 47.50
N SER A 182 43.59 -5.42 47.06
CA SER A 182 43.26 -5.84 45.70
C SER A 182 41.79 -5.56 45.46
N GLY A 183 41.46 -4.32 45.06
CA GLY A 183 40.10 -3.91 44.70
C GLY A 183 39.42 -4.87 43.69
N PRO A 184 38.22 -4.54 43.18
CA PRO A 184 37.39 -5.48 42.41
C PRO A 184 37.93 -5.76 40.98
N PHE A 185 39.11 -6.36 40.87
CA PHE A 185 39.78 -6.74 39.63
C PHE A 185 39.66 -8.25 39.42
N TYR A 186 38.99 -8.62 38.34
CA TYR A 186 38.69 -9.99 37.95
C TYR A 186 39.58 -10.40 36.77
N GLU A 187 40.15 -11.60 36.86
CA GLU A 187 40.76 -12.26 35.72
C GLU A 187 39.66 -12.76 34.78
N ILE A 188 39.26 -11.90 33.85
CA ILE A 188 38.32 -12.25 32.79
C ILE A 188 39.09 -13.00 31.70
N PRO A 189 38.66 -14.23 31.32
CA PRO A 189 39.24 -14.94 30.19
C PRO A 189 39.14 -14.13 28.89
N PHE A 190 40.11 -14.32 28.01
CA PHE A 190 40.04 -13.78 26.65
C PHE A 190 38.88 -14.40 25.86
N SER A 191 38.61 -13.81 24.70
CA SER A 191 37.58 -14.29 23.76
C SER A 191 37.75 -15.76 23.34
N ASP A 192 38.97 -16.30 23.41
CA ASP A 192 39.32 -17.69 23.16
C ASP A 192 39.30 -18.59 24.42
N GLY A 193 38.87 -18.04 25.57
CA GLY A 193 38.76 -18.74 26.84
C GLY A 193 40.06 -18.85 27.65
N ARG A 194 41.21 -18.39 27.13
CA ARG A 194 42.47 -18.43 27.90
C ARG A 194 42.47 -17.39 29.01
N LYS A 195 43.00 -17.77 30.16
CA LYS A 195 43.22 -16.89 31.31
C LYS A 195 44.48 -16.05 31.10
N PRO A 196 44.40 -14.72 31.13
CA PRO A 196 45.50 -13.88 30.67
C PRO A 196 46.62 -13.72 31.69
N TRP A 197 46.40 -13.86 33.00
CA TRP A 197 47.45 -13.54 33.98
C TRP A 197 48.54 -14.62 33.97
N GLY A 198 49.77 -14.21 33.64
CA GLY A 198 50.92 -15.10 33.45
C GLY A 198 50.96 -15.78 32.08
N LEU A 199 49.99 -15.52 31.20
CA LEU A 199 49.97 -16.08 29.86
C LEU A 199 51.06 -15.42 28.99
N SER A 200 51.78 -16.24 28.22
CA SER A 200 52.69 -15.77 27.18
C SER A 200 51.95 -15.72 25.85
N VAL A 201 51.99 -14.58 25.17
CA VAL A 201 51.32 -14.37 23.88
C VAL A 201 52.25 -13.73 22.87
N ASP A 202 52.08 -14.09 21.60
CA ASP A 202 52.87 -13.53 20.51
C ASP A 202 52.19 -12.31 19.91
N ARG A 203 52.99 -11.26 19.66
CA ARG A 203 52.61 -10.06 18.92
C ARG A 203 53.46 -9.96 17.65
N PRO A 204 52.95 -9.39 16.55
CA PRO A 204 53.78 -9.14 15.36
C PRO A 204 55.05 -8.35 15.71
N GLY A 205 56.21 -8.96 15.46
CA GLY A 205 57.53 -8.39 15.79
C GLY A 205 58.00 -8.56 17.24
N HIS A 206 57.16 -9.07 18.15
CA HIS A 206 57.44 -9.22 19.58
C HIS A 206 56.89 -10.56 20.11
N PRO A 207 57.63 -11.68 19.98
CA PRO A 207 57.20 -12.97 20.52
C PRO A 207 57.37 -13.04 22.04
N ASN A 208 56.60 -13.92 22.69
CA ASN A 208 56.67 -14.21 24.13
C ASN A 208 56.36 -13.03 25.09
N VAL A 209 55.38 -12.19 24.77
CA VAL A 209 54.92 -11.13 25.69
C VAL A 209 54.22 -11.78 26.89
N ILE A 210 54.82 -11.71 28.08
CA ILE A 210 54.23 -12.22 29.33
C ILE A 210 53.26 -11.16 29.87
N LEU A 211 52.00 -11.57 30.04
CA LEU A 211 50.94 -10.74 30.57
C LEU A 211 50.99 -10.72 32.11
N PRO A 212 51.29 -9.57 32.74
CA PRO A 212 51.37 -9.46 34.19
C PRO A 212 49.97 -9.51 34.79
N ARG A 213 49.86 -9.95 36.04
CA ARG A 213 48.62 -9.90 36.79
C ARG A 213 48.12 -8.44 36.92
N LEU A 214 46.82 -8.25 36.72
CA LEU A 214 46.16 -6.94 36.82
C LEU A 214 45.24 -6.86 38.05
N ASP A 215 45.81 -6.83 39.25
CA ASP A 215 45.08 -6.93 40.52
C ASP A 215 44.88 -5.59 41.26
N ASN A 216 45.38 -4.49 40.70
CA ASN A 216 45.21 -3.13 41.24
C ASN A 216 45.39 -2.06 40.15
N GLN A 217 45.01 -0.81 40.40
CA GLN A 217 45.13 0.27 39.41
C GLN A 217 46.58 0.48 38.92
N ALA A 218 47.56 0.40 39.82
CA ALA A 218 48.96 0.58 39.47
C ALA A 218 49.46 -0.51 38.50
N SER A 219 48.95 -1.75 38.59
CA SER A 219 49.28 -2.81 37.65
C SER A 219 48.80 -2.52 36.22
N ILE A 220 47.67 -1.82 36.06
CA ILE A 220 47.14 -1.36 34.76
C ILE A 220 47.96 -0.18 34.24
N ASP A 221 48.21 0.80 35.11
CA ASP A 221 48.96 2.02 34.77
C ASP A 221 50.40 1.67 34.33
N ASN A 222 51.00 0.64 34.93
CA ASN A 222 52.35 0.19 34.64
C ASN A 222 52.45 -0.78 33.45
N LEU A 223 51.34 -1.13 32.77
CA LEU A 223 51.42 -1.97 31.57
C LEU A 223 52.30 -1.30 30.50
N THR A 224 53.22 -2.08 29.95
CA THR A 224 53.99 -1.68 28.77
C THR A 224 53.09 -1.58 27.54
N TYR A 225 53.59 -0.99 26.47
CA TYR A 225 52.87 -0.92 25.20
C TYR A 225 52.55 -2.33 24.66
N ASP A 226 53.52 -3.24 24.68
CA ASP A 226 53.35 -4.62 24.21
C ASP A 226 52.31 -5.39 25.03
N GLN A 227 52.36 -5.27 26.36
CA GLN A 227 51.37 -5.91 27.23
C GLN A 227 49.99 -5.29 27.07
N SER A 228 49.90 -3.96 26.93
CA SER A 228 48.63 -3.26 26.71
C SER A 228 47.99 -3.68 25.39
N TYR A 229 48.78 -3.77 24.32
CA TYR A 229 48.34 -4.31 23.03
C TYR A 229 47.84 -5.75 23.18
N ALA A 230 48.62 -6.60 23.82
CA ALA A 230 48.34 -8.02 23.94
C ALA A 230 47.06 -8.31 24.76
N TYR A 231 46.85 -7.58 25.87
CA TYR A 231 45.60 -7.62 26.60
C TYR A 231 44.41 -7.12 25.77
N PHE A 232 44.56 -5.99 25.08
CA PHE A 232 43.49 -5.43 24.25
C PHE A 232 43.11 -6.37 23.11
N ALA A 233 44.09 -6.92 22.39
CA ALA A 233 43.85 -7.86 21.29
C ALA A 233 43.19 -9.16 21.76
N GLY A 234 43.54 -9.66 22.95
CA GLY A 234 42.90 -10.84 23.53
C GLY A 234 41.42 -10.62 23.90
N TYR A 235 41.07 -9.44 24.42
CA TYR A 235 39.69 -9.07 24.74
C TYR A 235 38.86 -8.63 23.53
N TYR A 236 39.50 -8.04 22.51
CA TYR A 236 38.86 -7.45 21.35
C TYR A 236 39.47 -7.97 20.03
N PRO A 237 39.39 -9.28 19.73
CA PRO A 237 40.11 -9.90 18.61
C PRO A 237 39.65 -9.40 17.23
N ASN A 238 38.42 -8.89 17.13
CA ASN A 238 37.82 -8.39 15.89
C ASN A 238 37.93 -6.88 15.75
N MET A 239 38.45 -6.16 16.75
CA MET A 239 38.69 -4.73 16.60
C MET A 239 40.01 -4.51 15.86
N PRO A 240 40.02 -3.71 14.77
CA PRO A 240 41.28 -3.33 14.15
C PRO A 240 42.11 -2.59 15.20
N VAL A 241 43.31 -3.10 15.48
CA VAL A 241 44.22 -2.47 16.42
C VAL A 241 44.87 -1.28 15.73
N LEU A 242 44.12 -0.17 15.66
CA LEU A 242 44.54 1.03 14.98
C LEU A 242 45.67 1.71 15.78
N ASN A 243 46.85 1.83 15.17
CA ASN A 243 47.96 2.62 15.69
C ASN A 243 47.76 4.11 15.37
N THR A 244 46.61 4.66 15.74
CA THR A 244 46.17 5.99 15.28
C THR A 244 46.04 6.95 16.45
N GLY A 245 47.15 7.62 16.77
CA GLY A 245 47.16 8.85 17.57
C GLY A 245 47.94 8.77 18.90
N PRO A 246 48.24 9.92 19.52
CA PRO A 246 49.06 10.01 20.74
C PRO A 246 48.43 9.36 21.99
N ASN A 247 47.15 8.96 21.92
CA ASN A 247 46.38 8.44 23.07
C ASN A 247 46.10 6.93 23.02
N THR A 248 46.55 6.20 21.99
CA THR A 248 46.21 4.78 21.79
C THR A 248 46.53 3.88 23.00
N LEU A 249 47.66 4.10 23.67
CA LEU A 249 48.03 3.34 24.88
C LEU A 249 47.05 3.58 26.04
N ARG A 250 46.58 4.82 26.19
CA ARG A 250 45.60 5.21 27.22
C ARG A 250 44.25 4.55 26.94
N ASP A 251 43.83 4.52 25.67
CA ASP A 251 42.56 3.92 25.27
C ASP A 251 42.54 2.40 25.49
N TRP A 252 43.65 1.70 25.19
CA TRP A 252 43.79 0.28 25.51
C TRP A 252 43.72 0.02 27.01
N LYS A 253 44.47 0.78 27.82
CA LYS A 253 44.44 0.64 29.28
C LYS A 253 43.03 0.88 29.85
N LEU A 254 42.31 1.88 29.35
CA LEU A 254 40.93 2.15 29.73
C LEU A 254 39.98 1.01 29.32
N ALA A 255 40.13 0.46 28.12
CA ALA A 255 39.33 -0.68 27.66
C ALA A 255 39.57 -1.91 28.52
N ILE A 256 40.83 -2.23 28.83
CA ILE A 256 41.22 -3.34 29.71
C ILE A 256 40.62 -3.15 31.12
N ALA A 257 40.77 -1.95 31.69
CA ALA A 257 40.24 -1.62 33.02
C ALA A 257 38.72 -1.85 33.11
N ARG A 258 37.98 -1.46 32.07
CA ARG A 258 36.53 -1.70 31.97
C ARG A 258 36.17 -3.18 31.94
N VAL A 259 36.95 -4.02 31.25
CA VAL A 259 36.72 -5.47 31.15
C VAL A 259 36.94 -6.14 32.50
N ILE A 260 38.08 -5.90 33.14
CA ILE A 260 38.45 -6.60 34.38
C ILE A 260 37.75 -6.03 35.63
N GLY A 261 36.91 -5.02 35.44
CA GLY A 261 35.94 -4.61 36.44
C GLY A 261 36.22 -3.33 37.21
N HIS A 262 37.18 -2.53 36.77
CA HIS A 262 37.38 -1.17 37.28
C HIS A 262 36.29 -0.24 36.74
N VAL A 263 35.54 0.38 37.66
CA VAL A 263 34.61 1.46 37.36
C VAL A 263 35.29 2.74 37.82
N ALA A 264 35.80 3.54 36.88
CA ALA A 264 36.22 4.91 37.15
C ALA A 264 34.99 5.83 37.25
#